data_AF-A0A101IQS8-F1
#
_entry.id   AF-A0A101IQS8-F1
#
_cell.length_a   1.000
_cell.length_b   1.000
_cell.length_c   1.000
_cell.angle_alpha   90.00
_cell.angle_beta   90.00
_cell.angle_gamma   90.00
#
_symmetry.space_group_name_H-M   'P 1'
#
loop_
_entity.id
_entity.type
_entity.pdbx_description
1 polymer ?
#
loop_
_entity_poly.entity_id
_entity_poly.type
_entity_poly.pdbx_seq_one_letter_code
_entity_poly.pdbx_strand_id
1 'polypeptide(L)'
;MNNKQLSFVSFEHTKDGFRLFLPLDDFVFDEQDYEVQFKKAVIIYEKSIKKMKMILNEIDDIRQKHKTLPAQKVWDLGNKIFELQNNLSDISLQIDGLYHHLVRDLNVKRKWLEKVIIFRRYIPDRKAIPKSMNWGKCEKGTRRVAEELYRKFNLDKNG
;
A
#
# COMPACT_ATOMS: atom_id res chain seq x y z
N MET A 1 22.29 -9.48 -13.68
CA MET A 1 21.35 -8.97 -12.67
C MET A 1 20.98 -10.13 -11.78
N ASN A 2 21.41 -10.15 -10.52
CA ASN A 2 21.04 -11.21 -9.59
C ASN A 2 19.52 -11.12 -9.36
N ASN A 3 18.80 -12.16 -9.78
CA ASN A 3 17.39 -12.33 -9.52
C ASN A 3 17.27 -12.65 -8.02
N LYS A 4 17.18 -11.63 -7.17
CA LYS A 4 17.06 -11.79 -5.73
C LYS A 4 15.72 -12.49 -5.48
N GLN A 5 15.76 -13.77 -5.15
CA GLN A 5 14.57 -14.55 -4.84
C GLN A 5 13.90 -13.92 -3.61
N LEU A 6 12.62 -13.57 -3.75
CA LEU A 6 11.83 -12.99 -2.67
C LEU A 6 11.12 -14.10 -1.91
N SER A 7 11.32 -14.17 -0.60
CA SER A 7 10.58 -15.11 0.27
C SER A 7 9.21 -14.53 0.61
N PHE A 8 8.20 -15.39 0.60
CA PHE A 8 6.85 -15.00 0.96
C PHE A 8 6.67 -15.06 2.47
N VAL A 9 6.08 -14.01 3.03
CA VAL A 9 5.82 -13.91 4.48
C VAL A 9 4.37 -13.54 4.75
N SER A 10 3.87 -14.01 5.89
CA SER A 10 2.58 -13.65 6.45
C SER A 10 2.78 -12.97 7.80
N PHE A 11 1.84 -12.13 8.19
CA PHE A 11 1.83 -11.42 9.46
C PHE A 11 0.53 -11.72 10.18
N GLU A 12 0.59 -11.99 11.48
CA GLU A 12 -0.60 -12.13 12.32
C GLU A 12 -0.54 -11.21 13.53
N HIS A 13 -1.72 -10.81 13.99
CA HIS A 13 -1.87 -10.04 15.20
C HIS A 13 -1.52 -10.88 16.43
N THR A 14 -0.77 -10.26 17.34
CA THR A 14 -0.52 -10.77 18.69
C THR A 14 -0.96 -9.73 19.72
N LYS A 15 -0.90 -10.06 21.01
CA LYS A 15 -1.20 -9.11 22.08
C LYS A 15 -0.28 -7.89 22.06
N ASP A 16 0.96 -8.07 21.59
CA ASP A 16 2.04 -7.08 21.68
C ASP A 16 2.38 -6.43 20.32
N GLY A 17 1.67 -6.76 19.24
CA GLY A 17 1.97 -6.26 17.89
C GLY A 17 1.71 -7.29 16.80
N PHE A 18 2.69 -7.51 15.93
CA PHE A 18 2.62 -8.52 14.88
C PHE A 18 3.70 -9.60 15.01
N ARG A 19 3.35 -10.81 14.60
CA ARG A 19 4.30 -11.92 14.41
C ARG A 19 4.40 -12.26 12.92
N LEU A 20 5.62 -12.46 12.45
CA LEU A 20 5.91 -12.89 11.09
C LEU A 20 5.93 -14.42 11.02
N PHE A 21 5.37 -14.96 9.94
CA PHE A 21 5.38 -16.37 9.58
C PHE A 21 5.97 -16.53 8.19
N LEU A 22 6.76 -17.58 7.99
CA LEU A 22 7.40 -17.93 6.74
C LEU A 22 7.04 -19.40 6.42
N PRO A 23 6.65 -19.74 5.18
CA PRO A 23 6.51 -21.13 4.76
C PRO A 23 7.81 -21.89 4.97
N LEU A 24 7.72 -23.15 5.45
CA LEU A 24 8.89 -23.99 5.67
C LEU A 24 9.71 -24.23 4.39
N ASP A 25 9.05 -24.20 3.23
CA ASP A 25 9.70 -24.38 1.92
C ASP A 25 10.61 -23.20 1.55
N ASP A 26 10.32 -22.00 2.07
CA ASP A 26 11.13 -20.79 1.89
C ASP A 26 12.23 -20.66 2.96
N PHE A 27 12.27 -21.58 3.94
CA PHE A 27 13.23 -21.60 5.05
C PHE A 27 14.60 -22.21 4.66
N VAL A 28 14.70 -22.76 3.45
CA VAL A 28 15.92 -23.42 2.98
C VAL A 28 16.73 -22.41 2.16
N PHE A 29 18.01 -22.24 2.55
CA PHE A 29 19.08 -21.46 1.88
C PHE A 29 19.20 -19.98 2.25
N ASP A 30 19.89 -19.65 3.37
CA ASP A 30 21.17 -18.90 3.40
C ASP A 30 21.64 -18.71 4.86
N GLU A 31 22.94 -18.58 5.12
CA GLU A 31 23.51 -18.26 6.46
C GLU A 31 23.23 -16.80 6.92
N GLN A 32 22.14 -16.19 6.45
CA GLN A 32 21.74 -14.85 6.89
C GLN A 32 21.01 -14.94 8.24
N ASP A 33 21.28 -13.97 9.10
CA ASP A 33 20.60 -13.81 10.38
C ASP A 33 19.12 -13.44 10.16
N TYR A 34 18.31 -14.46 9.90
CA TYR A 34 16.86 -14.36 9.69
C TYR A 34 16.17 -13.69 10.88
N GLU A 35 16.73 -13.81 12.09
CA GLU A 35 16.17 -13.18 13.26
C GLU A 35 16.18 -11.65 13.12
N VAL A 36 17.30 -11.08 12.66
CA VAL A 36 17.43 -9.65 12.39
C VAL A 36 16.50 -9.21 11.25
N GLN A 37 16.40 -10.00 10.18
CA GLN A 37 15.52 -9.69 9.06
C GLN A 37 14.04 -9.74 9.46
N PHE A 38 13.63 -10.73 10.23
CA PHE A 38 12.25 -10.89 10.69
C PHE A 38 11.85 -9.77 11.64
N LYS A 39 12.73 -9.42 12.60
CA LYS A 39 12.52 -8.25 13.47
C LYS A 39 12.34 -6.98 12.62
N LYS A 40 13.19 -6.78 11.61
CA LYS A 40 13.10 -5.63 10.70
C LYS A 40 11.80 -5.62 9.90
N ALA A 41 11.37 -6.78 9.39
CA ALA A 41 10.13 -6.94 8.64
C ALA A 41 8.89 -6.61 9.48
N VAL A 42 8.83 -7.11 10.72
CA VAL A 42 7.77 -6.78 11.68
C VAL A 42 7.70 -5.27 11.94
N ILE A 43 8.85 -4.63 12.19
CA ILE A 43 8.92 -3.17 12.40
C ILE A 43 8.43 -2.40 11.16
N ILE A 44 8.82 -2.83 9.96
CA ILE A 44 8.37 -2.22 8.70
C ILE A 44 6.85 -2.35 8.57
N TYR A 45 6.31 -3.55 8.80
CA TYR A 45 4.89 -3.83 8.70
C TYR A 45 4.08 -2.98 9.70
N GLU A 46 4.45 -3.02 10.98
CA GLU A 46 3.83 -2.27 12.07
C GLU A 46 3.77 -0.77 11.80
N LYS A 47 4.92 -0.17 11.46
CA LYS A 47 5.00 1.26 11.15
C LYS A 47 4.14 1.61 9.95
N SER A 48 4.04 0.72 8.97
CA SER A 48 3.25 0.95 7.76
C SER A 48 1.76 0.89 8.05
N ILE A 49 1.28 -0.14 8.77
CA ILE A 49 -0.11 -0.26 9.21
C ILE A 49 -0.52 0.95 10.06
N LYS A 50 0.33 1.39 10.99
CA LYS A 50 0.07 2.60 11.80
C LYS A 50 -0.13 3.84 10.92
N LYS A 51 0.75 4.08 9.94
CA LYS A 51 0.64 5.21 9.01
C LYS A 51 -0.62 5.13 8.15
N MET A 52 -0.97 3.94 7.65
CA MET A 52 -2.18 3.73 6.87
C MET A 52 -3.45 3.99 7.70
N LYS A 53 -3.48 3.53 8.96
CA LYS A 53 -4.59 3.84 9.90
C LYS A 53 -4.75 5.34 10.15
N MET A 54 -3.65 6.09 10.28
CA MET A 54 -3.73 7.55 10.40
C MET A 54 -4.39 8.19 9.18
N ILE A 55 -4.02 7.76 7.97
CA ILE A 55 -4.66 8.25 6.73
C ILE A 55 -6.14 7.86 6.68
N LEU A 56 -6.50 6.64 7.10
CA LEU A 56 -7.89 6.19 7.14
C LEU A 56 -8.73 7.01 8.12
N ASN A 57 -8.19 7.32 9.30
CA ASN A 57 -8.86 8.19 10.26
C ASN A 57 -9.12 9.59 9.65
N GLU A 58 -8.16 10.17 8.94
CA GLU A 58 -8.36 11.43 8.22
C GLU A 58 -9.44 11.32 7.14
N ILE A 59 -9.49 10.21 6.40
CA ILE A 59 -10.51 9.94 5.38
C ILE A 59 -11.90 9.85 6.02
N ASP A 60 -12.01 9.16 7.14
CA ASP A 60 -13.27 8.98 7.85
C ASP A 60 -13.75 10.28 8.50
N ASP A 61 -12.85 11.09 9.07
CA ASP A 61 -13.15 12.45 9.55
C ASP A 61 -13.73 13.34 8.44
N ILE A 62 -13.18 13.27 7.23
CA ILE A 62 -13.69 14.03 6.08
C ILE A 62 -15.11 13.57 5.73
N ARG A 63 -15.35 12.26 5.71
CA ARG A 63 -16.66 11.67 5.41
C ARG A 63 -17.71 12.04 6.46
N GLN A 64 -17.36 11.96 7.75
CA GLN A 64 -18.24 12.33 8.86
C GLN A 64 -18.62 13.81 8.83
N LYS A 65 -17.70 14.67 8.37
CA LYS A 65 -17.98 16.11 8.17
C LYS A 65 -18.76 16.40 6.88
N HIS A 66 -19.27 15.38 6.18
CA HIS A 66 -19.95 15.48 4.88
C HIS A 66 -19.17 16.26 3.82
N LYS A 67 -17.84 16.28 3.92
CA LYS A 67 -16.96 16.95 2.95
C LYS A 67 -16.61 16.02 1.81
N THR A 68 -16.30 16.60 0.66
CA THR A 68 -15.81 15.84 -0.49
C THR A 68 -14.44 15.26 -0.18
N LEU A 69 -14.28 13.95 -0.36
CA LEU A 69 -13.01 13.27 -0.15
C LEU A 69 -12.02 13.64 -1.26
N PRO A 70 -10.86 14.25 -0.96
CA PRO A 70 -9.86 14.54 -1.98
C PRO A 70 -9.24 13.26 -2.54
N ALA A 71 -9.11 13.16 -3.86
CA ALA A 71 -8.50 12.00 -4.50
C ALA A 71 -7.03 11.81 -4.10
N GLN A 72 -6.32 12.91 -3.80
CA GLN A 72 -4.94 12.86 -3.30
C GLN A 72 -4.82 12.10 -1.98
N LYS A 73 -5.81 12.15 -1.08
CA LYS A 73 -5.76 11.42 0.19
C LYS A 73 -5.92 9.91 -0.01
N VAL A 74 -6.75 9.50 -0.96
CA VAL A 74 -6.87 8.09 -1.35
C VAL A 74 -5.59 7.61 -2.03
N TRP A 75 -4.98 8.45 -2.86
CA TRP A 75 -3.67 8.18 -3.42
C TRP A 75 -2.59 8.02 -2.35
N ASP A 76 -2.58 8.88 -1.33
CA ASP A 76 -1.61 8.84 -0.21
C ASP A 76 -1.66 7.47 0.50
N LEU A 77 -2.86 6.91 0.71
CA LEU A 77 -3.03 5.56 1.24
C LEU A 77 -2.44 4.50 0.29
N GLY A 78 -2.78 4.57 -1.00
CA GLY A 78 -2.23 3.68 -2.02
C GLY A 78 -0.70 3.75 -2.08
N ASN A 79 -0.13 4.94 -1.91
CA ASN A 79 1.31 5.11 -1.90
C ASN A 79 1.97 4.46 -0.68
N LYS A 80 1.34 4.53 0.50
CA LYS A 80 1.84 3.81 1.68
C LYS A 80 1.81 2.30 1.53
N ILE A 81 0.84 1.76 0.80
CA ILE A 81 0.81 0.31 0.48
C ILE A 81 2.01 -0.08 -0.38
N PHE A 82 2.34 0.70 -1.41
CA PHE A 82 3.51 0.41 -2.24
C PHE A 82 4.83 0.68 -1.51
N GLU A 83 4.91 1.70 -0.65
CA GLU A 83 6.08 1.88 0.23
C GLU A 83 6.30 0.66 1.12
N LEU A 84 5.24 0.08 1.70
CA LEU A 84 5.33 -1.17 2.47
C LEU A 84 5.92 -2.31 1.62
N GLN A 85 5.38 -2.52 0.43
CA GLN A 85 5.88 -3.58 -0.47
C GLN A 85 7.34 -3.37 -0.85
N ASN A 86 7.73 -2.13 -1.18
CA ASN A 86 9.11 -1.81 -1.54
C ASN A 86 10.06 -2.03 -0.35
N ASN A 87 9.70 -1.54 0.85
CA ASN A 87 10.53 -1.69 2.04
C ASN A 87 10.75 -3.17 2.43
N LEU A 88 9.75 -4.04 2.21
CA LEU A 88 9.91 -5.48 2.41
C LEU A 88 10.75 -6.10 1.29
N SER A 89 10.54 -5.70 0.03
CA SER A 89 11.34 -6.17 -1.10
C SER A 89 12.82 -5.82 -0.95
N ASP A 90 13.15 -4.68 -0.35
CA ASP A 90 14.53 -4.26 -0.07
C ASP A 90 15.25 -5.23 0.87
N ILE A 91 14.51 -5.94 1.73
CA ILE A 91 15.00 -7.01 2.60
C ILE A 91 14.67 -8.41 2.07
N SER A 92 14.42 -8.53 0.77
CA SER A 92 14.13 -9.79 0.07
C SER A 92 12.83 -10.49 0.52
N LEU A 93 11.87 -9.75 1.09
CA LEU A 93 10.59 -10.30 1.56
C LEU A 93 9.42 -9.73 0.77
N GLN A 94 8.34 -10.49 0.67
CA GLN A 94 7.07 -10.02 0.13
C GLN A 94 5.89 -10.62 0.90
N ILE A 95 4.79 -9.87 1.00
CA ILE A 95 3.60 -10.33 1.74
C ILE A 95 2.81 -11.31 0.88
N ASP A 96 2.63 -12.53 1.37
CA ASP A 96 1.65 -13.45 0.81
C ASP A 96 0.23 -12.97 1.10
N GLY A 97 -0.63 -12.94 0.08
CA GLY A 97 -2.00 -12.49 0.24
C GLY A 97 -2.12 -11.05 0.78
N LEU A 98 -1.40 -10.07 0.20
CA LEU A 98 -1.43 -8.66 0.62
C LEU A 98 -2.84 -8.11 0.91
N TYR A 99 -3.82 -8.41 0.05
CA TYR A 99 -5.19 -7.96 0.25
C TYR A 99 -5.83 -8.50 1.53
N HIS A 100 -5.57 -9.76 1.88
CA HIS A 100 -6.10 -10.38 3.09
C HIS A 100 -5.57 -9.65 4.33
N HIS A 101 -4.25 -9.47 4.39
CA HIS A 101 -3.56 -8.73 5.43
C HIS A 101 -4.11 -7.31 5.62
N LEU A 102 -4.17 -6.53 4.55
CA LEU A 102 -4.63 -5.15 4.61
C LEU A 102 -6.11 -5.04 4.96
N VAL A 103 -6.97 -5.94 4.47
CA VAL A 103 -8.40 -5.95 4.83
C VAL A 103 -8.57 -6.21 6.33
N ARG A 104 -7.87 -7.22 6.86
CA ARG A 104 -7.90 -7.56 8.29
C ARG A 104 -7.38 -6.41 9.16
N ASP A 105 -6.20 -5.88 8.83
CA ASP A 105 -5.48 -4.99 9.74
C ASP A 105 -5.93 -3.54 9.64
N LEU A 106 -6.43 -3.13 8.47
CA LEU A 106 -6.99 -1.79 8.26
C LEU A 106 -8.51 -1.74 8.42
N ASN A 107 -9.17 -2.89 8.54
CA ASN A 107 -10.64 -3.02 8.62
C ASN A 107 -11.37 -2.29 7.48
N VAL A 108 -10.91 -2.47 6.24
CA VAL A 108 -11.49 -1.84 5.04
C VAL A 108 -12.05 -2.89 4.08
N LYS A 109 -13.08 -2.51 3.31
CA LYS A 109 -13.65 -3.40 2.29
C LYS A 109 -12.63 -3.68 1.18
N ARG A 110 -12.44 -4.96 0.83
CA ARG A 110 -11.53 -5.41 -0.24
C ARG A 110 -11.71 -4.64 -1.55
N LYS A 111 -12.95 -4.50 -2.03
CA LYS A 111 -13.25 -3.75 -3.28
C LYS A 111 -12.78 -2.29 -3.23
N TRP A 112 -12.84 -1.64 -2.07
CA TRP A 112 -12.35 -0.27 -1.93
C TRP A 112 -10.82 -0.23 -1.99
N LEU A 113 -10.16 -1.15 -1.27
CA LEU A 113 -8.71 -1.32 -1.30
C LEU A 113 -8.17 -1.62 -2.71
N GLU A 114 -8.86 -2.45 -3.48
CA GLU A 114 -8.53 -2.72 -4.90
C GLU A 114 -8.51 -1.42 -5.71
N LYS A 115 -9.52 -0.55 -5.56
CA LYS A 115 -9.55 0.74 -6.24
C LYS A 115 -8.42 1.66 -5.77
N VAL A 116 -8.11 1.69 -4.47
CA VAL A 116 -6.98 2.47 -3.93
C VAL A 116 -5.66 2.06 -4.59
N ILE A 117 -5.39 0.75 -4.64
CA ILE A 117 -4.17 0.19 -5.24
C ILE A 117 -4.12 0.47 -6.74
N ILE A 118 -5.24 0.27 -7.47
CA ILE A 118 -5.33 0.60 -8.90
C ILE A 118 -5.05 2.09 -9.13
N PHE A 119 -5.69 2.97 -8.36
CA PHE A 119 -5.56 4.42 -8.55
C PHE A 119 -4.11 4.88 -8.42
N ARG A 120 -3.39 4.42 -7.38
CA ARG A 120 -1.96 4.73 -7.23
C ARG A 120 -1.11 4.03 -8.29
N ARG A 121 -1.40 2.78 -8.66
CA ARG A 121 -0.62 2.04 -9.66
C ARG A 121 -0.51 2.79 -11.00
N TYR A 122 -1.60 3.42 -11.42
CA TYR A 122 -1.67 4.16 -12.68
C TYR A 122 -1.31 5.65 -12.56
N ILE A 123 -1.06 6.15 -11.34
CA ILE A 123 -0.56 7.50 -11.09
C ILE A 123 0.68 7.41 -10.19
N PRO A 124 1.89 7.25 -10.73
CA PRO A 124 3.09 7.13 -9.91
C PRO A 124 3.46 8.42 -9.15
N ASP A 125 3.08 9.59 -9.67
CA ASP A 125 3.39 10.90 -9.09
C ASP A 125 2.12 11.57 -8.57
N ARG A 126 2.09 11.87 -7.27
CA ARG A 126 1.01 12.60 -6.60
C ARG A 126 0.63 13.90 -7.29
N LYS A 127 1.60 14.59 -7.92
CA LYS A 127 1.39 15.88 -8.60
C LYS A 127 0.48 15.76 -9.83
N ALA A 128 0.33 14.57 -10.39
CA ALA A 128 -0.60 14.32 -11.49
C ALA A 128 -2.08 14.40 -11.08
N ILE A 129 -2.37 14.47 -9.78
CA ILE A 129 -3.72 14.59 -9.25
C ILE A 129 -3.98 16.06 -8.90
N PRO A 130 -4.94 16.73 -9.57
CA PRO A 130 -5.32 18.10 -9.22
C PRO A 130 -5.81 18.19 -7.76
N LYS A 131 -5.48 19.28 -7.05
CA LYS A 131 -5.93 19.50 -5.66
C LYS A 131 -7.46 19.55 -5.52
N SER A 132 -8.15 20.00 -6.56
CA SER A 132 -9.61 20.05 -6.65
C SER A 132 -10.25 18.70 -7.02
N MET A 133 -9.45 17.67 -7.34
CA MET A 133 -9.96 16.37 -7.74
C MET A 133 -10.59 15.65 -6.54
N ASN A 134 -11.86 15.29 -6.68
CA ASN A 134 -12.58 14.52 -5.68
C ASN A 134 -12.54 13.02 -5.99
N TRP A 135 -12.53 12.20 -4.95
CA TRP A 135 -12.47 10.75 -5.08
C TRP A 135 -13.70 10.16 -5.76
N GLY A 136 -14.90 10.73 -5.53
CA GLY A 136 -16.14 10.23 -6.14
C GLY A 136 -16.09 10.20 -7.68
N LYS A 137 -15.44 11.20 -8.31
CA LYS A 137 -15.20 11.24 -9.76
C LYS A 137 -14.17 10.21 -10.23
N CYS A 138 -13.24 9.81 -9.37
CA CYS A 138 -12.24 8.78 -9.65
C CYS A 138 -12.72 7.37 -9.30
N GLU A 139 -13.73 7.22 -8.46
CA GLU A 139 -14.13 5.92 -7.95
C GLU A 139 -14.83 5.05 -9.01
N LYS A 140 -15.61 5.67 -9.91
CA LYS A 140 -16.26 4.97 -11.02
C LYS A 140 -15.30 4.91 -12.20
N GLY A 141 -14.89 3.70 -12.59
CA GLY A 141 -13.91 3.52 -13.67
C GLY A 141 -12.51 3.96 -13.27
N THR A 142 -12.09 3.66 -12.03
CA THR A 142 -10.84 4.13 -11.42
C THR A 142 -9.61 4.02 -12.30
N ARG A 143 -9.41 2.88 -12.96
CA ARG A 143 -8.29 2.70 -13.88
C ARG A 143 -8.29 3.74 -15.01
N ARG A 144 -9.41 3.85 -15.75
CA ARG A 144 -9.55 4.77 -16.88
C ARG A 144 -9.29 6.22 -16.46
N VAL A 145 -9.85 6.64 -15.33
CA VAL A 145 -9.64 8.00 -14.80
C VAL A 145 -8.18 8.23 -14.42
N ALA A 146 -7.54 7.23 -13.81
CA ALA A 146 -6.15 7.32 -13.36
C ALA A 146 -5.18 7.43 -14.55
N GLU A 147 -5.36 6.58 -15.57
CA GLU A 147 -4.60 6.62 -16.82
C GLU A 147 -4.77 7.98 -17.54
N GLU A 148 -6.00 8.53 -17.58
CA GLU A 148 -6.26 9.83 -18.20
C GLU A 148 -5.57 10.99 -17.46
N LEU A 149 -5.62 11.00 -16.13
CA LEU A 149 -4.95 12.01 -15.31
C LEU A 149 -3.44 11.99 -15.53
N TYR A 150 -2.85 10.79 -15.50
CA TYR A 150 -1.42 10.65 -15.70
C TYR A 150 -0.99 11.02 -17.13
N ARG A 151 -1.80 10.68 -18.14
CA ARG A 151 -1.56 11.10 -19.54
C ARG A 151 -1.55 12.61 -19.67
N LYS A 152 -2.55 13.32 -19.11
CA LYS A 152 -2.62 14.79 -19.17
C LYS A 152 -1.40 15.43 -18.49
N PHE A 153 -1.05 14.94 -17.31
CA PHE A 153 0.12 15.42 -16.57
C PHE A 153 1.44 15.28 -17.36
N ASN A 154 1.60 14.22 -18.15
CA ASN A 154 2.80 14.05 -18.99
C ASN A 154 2.78 14.93 -20.25
N LEU A 155 1.61 15.25 -20.80
CA LEU A 155 1.49 16.21 -21.90
C LEU A 155 1.89 17.61 -21.43
N ASP A 156 1.40 18.02 -20.26
CA ASP A 156 1.70 19.34 -19.67
C ASP A 156 3.17 19.51 -19.25
N LYS A 157 3.92 18.42 -19.08
CA LYS A 157 5.37 18.45 -18.80
C LYS A 157 6.23 18.62 -20.05
N ASN A 158 5.70 18.25 -21.21
CA ASN A 158 6.44 18.16 -22.47
C ASN A 158 6.06 19.27 -23.47
N GLY A 159 5.12 20.15 -23.12
CA GLY A 159 4.74 21.35 -23.87
C GLY A 159 5.15 22.60 -23.12
#